data_AF-A0A533W9X3-F1
#
_entry.id   AF-A0A533W9X3-F1
#
_cell.length_a   1.000
_cell.length_b   1.000
_cell.length_c   1.000
_cell.angle_alpha   90.00
_cell.angle_beta   90.00
_cell.angle_gamma   90.00
#
_symmetry.space_group_name_H-M   'P 1'
#
loop_
_entity.id
_entity.type
_entity.pdbx_description
1 polymer ?
#
loop_
_entity_poly.entity_id
_entity_poly.type
_entity_poly.pdbx_seq_one_letter_code
_entity_poly.pdbx_strand_id
1 'polypeptide(L)'
;MAGGIGVTPLKGMAEYASDRSLPIEVRLVYSNSSEEEIAYRGDLEELERRNQHLRVIHTLTGDDITKGWKGFVGRIGVKHLREATRGLNQPVFYASGKPGMVASVLNILAEMDVPDADIRAEFFRGY
;
A
#
# COMPACT_ATOMS: atom_id res chain seq x y z
N MET A 1 2.56 1.69 1.41
CA MET A 1 2.09 2.08 0.06
C MET A 1 3.05 1.51 -0.96
N ALA A 2 2.55 0.67 -1.85
CA ALA A 2 3.33 0.05 -2.90
C ALA A 2 2.77 0.35 -4.29
N GLY A 3 3.65 0.43 -5.29
CA GLY A 3 3.29 0.45 -6.70
C GLY A 3 4.08 -0.58 -7.49
N GLY A 4 3.40 -1.47 -8.22
CA GLY A 4 4.03 -2.54 -9.00
C GLY A 4 4.89 -3.46 -8.12
N ILE A 5 6.17 -3.67 -8.47
CA ILE A 5 7.06 -4.61 -7.76
C ILE A 5 7.47 -4.11 -6.37
N GLY A 6 7.29 -2.82 -6.07
CA GLY A 6 7.60 -2.22 -4.76
C GLY A 6 6.79 -2.81 -3.60
N VAL A 7 5.86 -3.73 -3.88
CA VAL A 7 5.16 -4.53 -2.87
C VAL A 7 6.07 -5.56 -2.19
N THR A 8 7.12 -6.05 -2.85
CA THR A 8 7.99 -7.12 -2.32
C THR A 8 8.54 -6.84 -0.91
N PRO A 9 9.19 -5.69 -0.63
CA PRO A 9 9.64 -5.39 0.73
C PRO A 9 8.48 -5.28 1.72
N LEU A 10 7.33 -4.74 1.30
CA LEU A 10 6.15 -4.59 2.17
C LEU A 10 5.49 -5.93 2.47
N LYS A 11 5.47 -6.86 1.52
CA LYS A 11 5.04 -8.25 1.73
C LYS A 11 5.91 -8.91 2.80
N GLY A 12 7.23 -8.82 2.68
CA GLY A 12 8.15 -9.39 3.68
C GLY A 12 7.94 -8.80 5.08
N MET A 13 7.69 -7.49 5.19
CA MET A 13 7.33 -6.87 6.47
C MET A 13 6.01 -7.37 7.03
N ALA A 14 5.00 -7.55 6.18
CA ALA A 14 3.69 -8.07 6.57
C ALA A 14 3.76 -9.56 6.99
N GLU A 15 4.54 -10.37 6.27
CA GLU A 15 4.85 -11.76 6.63
C GLU A 15 5.52 -11.82 8.00
N TYR A 16 6.58 -11.04 8.20
CA TYR A 16 7.27 -10.98 9.48
C TYR A 16 6.35 -10.57 10.63
N ALA A 17 5.52 -9.55 10.43
CA ALA A 17 4.56 -9.10 11.44
C ALA A 17 3.53 -10.19 11.78
N SER A 18 3.11 -10.96 10.78
CA SER A 18 2.16 -12.06 10.93
C SER A 18 2.80 -13.26 11.65
N ASP A 19 3.99 -13.69 11.22
CA ASP A 19 4.74 -14.80 11.81
C ASP A 19 5.11 -14.54 13.27
N ARG A 20 5.42 -13.28 13.61
CA ARG A 20 5.71 -12.84 14.98
C ARG A 20 4.46 -12.48 15.78
N SER A 21 3.27 -12.53 15.17
CA SER A 21 2.00 -12.12 15.79
C SER A 21 2.09 -10.75 16.48
N LEU A 22 2.72 -9.79 15.80
CA LEU A 22 2.91 -8.46 16.36
C LEU A 22 1.54 -7.76 16.49
N PRO A 23 1.26 -7.11 17.64
CA PRO A 23 0.00 -6.40 17.86
C PRO A 23 0.04 -5.00 17.21
N ILE A 24 0.46 -4.92 15.94
CA ILE A 24 0.58 -3.67 15.19
C ILE A 24 -0.38 -3.69 14.01
N GLU A 25 -1.15 -2.62 13.84
CA GLU A 25 -2.04 -2.46 12.69
C GLU A 25 -1.21 -2.12 11.44
N VAL A 26 -1.31 -2.96 10.41
CA VAL A 26 -0.60 -2.78 9.13
C VAL A 26 -1.61 -2.54 8.02
N ARG A 27 -1.45 -1.42 7.30
CA ARG A 27 -2.33 -1.04 6.19
C ARG A 27 -1.51 -0.93 4.90
N LEU A 28 -1.72 -1.87 3.98
CA LEU A 28 -1.01 -1.93 2.72
C LEU A 28 -1.89 -1.38 1.59
N VAL A 29 -1.66 -0.13 1.19
CA VAL A 29 -2.25 0.40 -0.05
C VAL A 29 -1.39 -0.03 -1.23
N TYR A 30 -1.95 -0.85 -2.13
CA TYR A 30 -1.23 -1.40 -3.29
C TYR A 30 -1.86 -0.94 -4.61
N SER A 31 -1.05 -0.25 -5.42
CA SER A 31 -1.47 0.34 -6.70
C SER A 31 -0.89 -0.43 -7.90
N ASN A 32 -1.78 -0.84 -8.81
CA ASN A 32 -1.44 -1.57 -10.04
C ASN A 32 -2.23 -1.01 -11.23
N SER A 33 -1.82 -1.31 -12.47
CA SER A 33 -2.56 -0.81 -13.64
C SER A 33 -3.82 -1.64 -13.89
N SER A 34 -3.74 -2.96 -13.69
CA SER A 34 -4.87 -3.88 -13.80
C SER A 34 -4.87 -4.92 -12.68
N GLU A 35 -5.98 -5.65 -12.55
CA GLU A 35 -6.15 -6.75 -11.58
C GLU A 35 -5.15 -7.90 -11.79
N GLU A 36 -4.78 -8.17 -13.05
CA GLU A 36 -3.83 -9.21 -13.45
C GLU A 36 -2.38 -8.83 -13.09
N GLU A 37 -2.07 -7.54 -13.00
CA GLU A 37 -0.76 -7.03 -12.60
C GLU A 37 -0.54 -7.04 -11.07
N ILE A 38 -1.53 -7.47 -10.27
CA ILE A 38 -1.38 -7.55 -8.82
C ILE A 38 -0.46 -8.73 -8.47
N ALA A 39 0.79 -8.41 -8.21
CA ALA A 39 1.76 -9.38 -7.75
C ALA A 39 1.39 -9.90 -6.36
N TYR A 40 1.61 -11.20 -6.12
CA TYR A 40 1.38 -11.87 -4.83
C TYR A 40 -0.05 -11.74 -4.29
N ARG A 41 -1.06 -11.56 -5.15
CA ARG A 41 -2.45 -11.42 -4.70
C ARG A 41 -2.88 -12.54 -3.75
N GLY A 42 -2.66 -13.79 -4.14
CA GLY A 42 -3.03 -14.95 -3.31
C GLY A 42 -2.32 -14.96 -1.96
N ASP A 43 -1.01 -14.64 -1.94
CA ASP A 43 -0.24 -14.55 -0.70
C ASP A 43 -0.73 -13.41 0.21
N LEU A 44 -1.04 -12.25 -0.36
CA LEU A 44 -1.55 -11.09 0.38
C LEU A 44 -2.93 -11.37 0.98
N GLU A 45 -3.81 -12.03 0.23
CA GLU A 45 -5.13 -12.48 0.70
C GLU A 45 -4.99 -13.53 1.82
N GLU A 46 -4.06 -14.49 1.70
CA GLU A 46 -3.76 -15.44 2.78
C GLU A 46 -3.26 -14.73 4.04
N LEU A 47 -2.33 -13.79 3.88
CA LEU A 47 -1.77 -13.02 5.00
C LEU A 47 -2.84 -12.19 5.70
N GLU A 48 -3.74 -11.54 4.97
CA GLU A 48 -4.85 -10.79 5.55
C GLU A 48 -5.81 -11.71 6.33
N ARG A 49 -6.06 -12.94 5.85
CA ARG A 49 -6.88 -13.91 6.59
C ARG A 49 -6.20 -14.42 7.86
N ARG A 50 -4.88 -14.57 7.85
CA ARG A 50 -4.10 -15.05 8.99
C ARG A 50 -3.86 -13.97 10.05
N ASN A 51 -3.71 -12.72 9.62
CA ASN A 51 -3.40 -11.60 10.48
C ASN A 51 -4.50 -10.54 10.43
N GLN A 52 -5.34 -10.52 11.46
CA GLN A 52 -6.47 -9.58 11.58
C GLN A 52 -6.02 -8.11 11.67
N HIS A 53 -4.75 -7.86 12.01
CA HIS A 53 -4.17 -6.51 12.05
C HIS A 53 -3.66 -6.05 10.68
N LEU A 54 -3.51 -6.96 9.71
CA LEU A 54 -3.16 -6.62 8.33
C LEU A 54 -4.43 -6.32 7.55
N ARG A 55 -4.42 -5.26 6.75
CA ARG A 55 -5.42 -5.04 5.72
C ARG A 55 -4.79 -4.52 4.44
N VAL A 56 -5.18 -5.13 3.32
CA VAL A 56 -4.66 -4.82 1.99
C VAL A 56 -5.73 -4.08 1.22
N ILE A 57 -5.39 -2.88 0.76
CA ILE A 57 -6.28 -2.00 0.01
C ILE A 57 -5.72 -1.88 -1.39
N HIS A 58 -6.38 -2.53 -2.34
CA HIS A 58 -5.99 -2.47 -3.75
C HIS A 58 -6.58 -1.25 -4.44
N THR A 59 -5.80 -0.61 -5.30
CA THR A 59 -6.25 0.45 -6.20
C THR A 59 -5.75 0.21 -7.62
N LEU A 60 -6.63 0.33 -8.61
CA LEU A 60 -6.30 0.14 -10.01
C LEU A 60 -6.24 1.48 -10.75
N THR A 61 -5.17 1.72 -11.50
CA THR A 61 -4.93 2.99 -12.21
C THR A 61 -5.18 2.94 -13.71
N GLY A 62 -5.31 1.75 -14.30
CA GLY A 62 -5.57 1.59 -15.74
C GLY A 62 -7.03 1.80 -16.11
N ASP A 63 -7.27 1.94 -17.40
CA ASP A 63 -8.60 2.16 -17.98
C ASP A 63 -9.43 0.86 -18.10
N ASP A 64 -8.76 -0.30 -18.15
CA ASP A 64 -9.39 -1.61 -18.27
C ASP A 64 -9.63 -2.23 -16.88
N ILE A 65 -10.63 -1.70 -16.19
CA ILE A 65 -11.02 -2.16 -14.86
C ILE A 65 -12.03 -3.29 -15.00
N THR A 66 -11.67 -4.47 -14.48
CA THR A 66 -12.52 -5.66 -14.51
C THR A 66 -13.94 -5.35 -14.01
N LYS A 67 -14.95 -5.80 -14.75
CA LYS A 67 -16.35 -5.74 -14.30
C LYS A 67 -16.49 -6.48 -12.97
N GLY A 68 -16.78 -5.75 -11.89
CA GLY A 68 -16.92 -6.32 -10.54
C GLY A 68 -15.80 -5.96 -9.57
N TRP A 69 -14.84 -5.12 -9.96
CA TRP A 69 -13.82 -4.60 -9.05
C TRP A 69 -14.44 -3.89 -7.84
N LYS A 70 -14.08 -4.37 -6.64
CA LYS A 70 -14.57 -3.82 -5.36
C LYS A 70 -13.57 -2.90 -4.66
N GLY A 71 -12.33 -2.86 -5.17
CA GLY A 71 -11.27 -2.00 -4.64
C GLY A 71 -11.41 -0.56 -5.13
N PHE A 72 -10.38 0.23 -4.86
CA PHE A 72 -10.34 1.61 -5.31
C PHE A 72 -9.94 1.73 -6.78
N VAL A 73 -10.33 2.86 -7.36
CA VAL A 73 -10.01 3.21 -8.75
C VAL A 73 -9.32 4.57 -8.78
N GLY A 74 -8.22 4.62 -9.53
CA GLY A 74 -7.37 5.78 -9.73
C GLY A 74 -6.05 5.70 -8.97
N ARG A 75 -5.25 6.75 -9.13
CA ARG A 75 -3.95 6.89 -8.46
C ARG A 75 -4.15 7.04 -6.96
N ILE A 76 -3.15 6.62 -6.18
CA ILE A 76 -3.12 6.88 -4.74
C ILE A 76 -3.26 8.38 -4.51
N GLY A 77 -4.16 8.73 -3.60
CA GLY A 77 -4.66 10.08 -3.38
C GLY A 77 -5.09 10.22 -1.92
N VAL A 78 -5.38 11.45 -1.49
CA VAL A 78 -5.79 11.78 -0.10
C VAL A 78 -6.90 10.84 0.39
N LYS A 79 -7.92 10.58 -0.42
CA LYS A 79 -9.05 9.69 -0.07
C LYS A 79 -8.59 8.28 0.32
N HIS A 80 -7.62 7.73 -0.41
CA HIS A 80 -7.08 6.39 -0.19
C HIS A 80 -6.28 6.33 1.12
N LEU A 81 -5.47 7.37 1.37
CA LEU A 81 -4.66 7.44 2.58
C LEU A 81 -5.50 7.70 3.82
N ARG A 82 -6.53 8.56 3.73
CA ARG A 82 -7.46 8.78 4.84
C ARG A 82 -8.24 7.52 5.20
N GLU A 83 -8.69 6.75 4.22
CA GLU A 83 -9.36 5.47 4.50
C GLU A 83 -8.38 4.46 5.09
N ALA A 84 -7.16 4.37 4.55
CA ALA A 84 -6.13 3.46 5.05
C ALA A 84 -5.68 3.80 6.48
N THR A 85 -5.57 5.09 6.81
CA THR A 85 -5.13 5.56 8.14
C THR A 85 -6.25 5.60 9.17
N ARG A 86 -7.48 5.31 8.78
CA ARG A 86 -8.64 5.39 9.67
C ARG A 86 -8.48 4.45 10.86
N GLY A 87 -8.45 5.02 12.07
CA GLY A 87 -8.30 4.28 13.31
C GLY A 87 -6.85 3.95 13.69
N LEU A 88 -5.86 4.39 12.92
CA LEU A 88 -4.45 4.30 13.30
C LEU A 88 -4.06 5.49 14.16
N ASN A 89 -3.32 5.26 15.24
CA ASN A 89 -2.72 6.32 16.04
C ASN A 89 -1.26 6.50 15.63
N GLN A 90 -0.93 7.66 15.05
CA GLN A 90 0.44 8.02 14.59
C GLN A 90 1.13 6.94 13.72
N PRO A 91 0.56 6.59 12.54
CA PRO A 91 1.16 5.58 11.68
C PRO A 91 2.45 6.07 11.00
N VAL A 92 3.41 5.16 10.83
CA VAL A 92 4.60 5.37 10.00
C VAL A 92 4.27 4.99 8.55
N PHE A 93 4.63 5.85 7.61
CA PHE A 93 4.30 5.70 6.20
C PHE A 93 5.49 5.16 5.41
N TYR A 94 5.31 3.98 4.82
CA TYR A 94 6.27 3.39 3.89
C TYR A 94 5.78 3.57 2.45
N ALA A 95 6.58 4.15 1.57
CA ALA A 95 6.28 4.33 0.15
C ALA A 95 7.34 3.64 -0.70
N SER A 96 6.95 2.64 -1.51
CA SER A 96 7.88 1.92 -2.38
C SER A 96 7.29 1.71 -3.77
N GLY A 97 8.01 2.13 -4.81
CA GLY A 97 7.54 1.98 -6.19
C GLY A 97 8.24 2.92 -7.18
N LYS A 98 7.59 3.13 -8.34
CA LYS A 98 8.12 4.01 -9.39
C LYS A 98 8.28 5.45 -8.86
N PRO A 99 9.31 6.20 -9.30
CA PRO A 99 9.60 7.54 -8.77
C PRO A 99 8.42 8.50 -8.77
N GLY A 100 7.64 8.52 -9.87
CA GLY A 100 6.47 9.39 -9.97
C GLY A 100 5.35 9.03 -8.97
N MET A 101 5.19 7.76 -8.62
CA MET A 101 4.21 7.33 -7.61
C MET A 101 4.68 7.69 -6.21
N VAL A 102 5.94 7.43 -5.88
CA VAL A 102 6.52 7.79 -4.57
C VAL A 102 6.47 9.30 -4.37
N ALA A 103 6.88 10.11 -5.35
CA ALA A 103 6.79 11.57 -5.27
C ALA A 103 5.35 12.07 -5.07
N SER A 104 4.37 11.49 -5.79
CA SER A 104 2.96 11.84 -5.60
C SER A 104 2.48 11.53 -4.18
N VAL A 105 2.87 10.38 -3.63
CA VAL A 105 2.54 9.99 -2.26
C VAL A 105 3.17 10.94 -1.24
N LEU A 106 4.44 11.28 -1.40
CA LEU A 106 5.15 12.21 -0.51
C LEU A 106 4.46 13.58 -0.46
N ASN A 107 4.04 14.10 -1.62
CA ASN A 107 3.29 15.36 -1.68
C ASN A 107 1.97 15.26 -0.90
N ILE A 108 1.22 14.16 -1.06
CA ILE A 108 -0.05 13.96 -0.35
C ILE A 108 0.18 13.87 1.17
N LEU A 109 1.25 13.19 1.61
CA LEU A 109 1.59 13.09 3.03
C LEU A 109 1.95 14.47 3.61
N ALA A 110 2.69 15.29 2.86
CA ALA A 110 2.98 16.67 3.23
C ALA A 110 1.69 17.50 3.33
N GLU A 111 0.73 17.36 2.40
CA GLU A 111 -0.59 18.00 2.49
C GLU A 111 -1.42 17.51 3.69
N MET A 112 -1.12 16.32 4.21
CA MET A 112 -1.74 15.76 5.41
C MET A 112 -1.01 16.14 6.71
N ASP A 113 0.00 17.02 6.65
CA ASP A 113 0.83 17.45 7.78
C ASP A 113 1.57 16.27 8.46
N VAL A 114 1.91 15.24 7.68
CA VAL A 114 2.68 14.10 8.19
C VAL A 114 4.15 14.50 8.32
N PRO A 115 4.77 14.35 9.51
CA PRO A 115 6.18 14.67 9.69
C PRO A 115 7.09 13.78 8.83
N ASP A 116 8.12 14.34 8.22
CA ASP A 116 9.13 13.57 7.45
C ASP A 116 9.79 12.45 8.28
N ALA A 117 9.87 12.64 9.61
CA ALA A 117 10.40 11.65 10.54
C ALA A 117 9.60 10.32 10.52
N ASP A 118 8.31 10.38 10.19
CA ASP A 118 7.39 9.24 10.10
C ASP A 118 7.24 8.71 8.67
N ILE A 119 8.02 9.23 7.72
CA ILE A 119 7.99 8.82 6.31
C ILE A 119 9.25 8.03 5.96
N ARG A 120 9.07 6.91 5.25
CA ARG A 120 10.13 6.05 4.72
C ARG A 120 9.84 5.81 3.25
N ALA A 121 10.72 6.29 2.37
CA ALA A 121 10.53 6.19 0.93
C ALA A 121 11.65 5.36 0.27
N GLU A 122 11.28 4.45 -0.61
CA GLU A 122 12.18 3.64 -1.42
C GLU A 122 11.81 3.77 -2.89
N PHE A 123 12.79 4.18 -3.70
CA PHE A 123 12.59 4.44 -5.13
C PHE A 123 13.04 3.23 -5.94
N PHE A 124 12.09 2.46 -6.46
CA PHE A 124 12.39 1.41 -7.45
C PHE A 124 12.54 2.06 -8.83
N ARG A 125 13.79 2.24 -9.25
CA ARG A 125 14.13 2.48 -10.65
C ARG A 125 14.18 1.10 -11.32
N GLY A 126 13.12 0.74 -12.06
CA GLY A 126 13.19 -0.41 -12.95
C GLY A 126 14.43 -0.26 -13.84
N TYR A 127 15.27 -1.29 -13.88
CA TYR A 127 16.47 -1.33 -14.71
C TYR A 127 16.09 -1.44 -16.19
#